data_AF-A0A552UW49-F1
#
_entry.id   AF-A0A552UW49-F1
#
_cell.length_a   1.000
_cell.length_b   1.000
_cell.length_c   1.000
_cell.angle_alpha   90.00
_cell.angle_beta   90.00
_cell.angle_gamma   90.00
#
_symmetry.space_group_name_H-M   'P 1'
#
loop_
_entity.id
_entity.type
_entity.pdbx_description
1 polymer ?
#
loop_
_entity_poly.entity_id
_entity_poly.type
_entity_poly.pdbx_seq_one_letter_code
_entity_poly.pdbx_strand_id
1 'polypeptide(L)'
;MAKIIGSFYLKLTDDGNLAGEFTNSRLFTVAKESAILIEKGNAPFIGRYFSTWDGVYGPASGILTVSFIESTVPSNVKYDLVWTAEDGDILFTGEALLAEGMLIGHYVSVNDK
;
A
#
# COMPACT_ATOMS: atom_id res chain seq x y z
N MET A 1 -17.90 9.83 2.08
CA MET A 1 -16.81 10.79 2.36
C MET A 1 -15.52 9.98 2.46
N ALA A 2 -14.39 10.39 1.89
CA ALA A 2 -13.16 9.60 2.00
C ALA A 2 -12.79 9.40 3.48
N LYS A 3 -12.70 8.15 3.93
CA LYS A 3 -12.49 7.80 5.35
C LYS A 3 -11.20 7.03 5.49
N ILE A 4 -10.35 7.47 6.43
CA ILE A 4 -9.18 6.70 6.85
C ILE A 4 -9.69 5.43 7.55
N ILE A 5 -9.33 4.27 7.02
CA ILE A 5 -9.79 2.97 7.53
C ILE A 5 -8.68 2.15 8.19
N GLY A 6 -7.43 2.61 8.11
CA GLY A 6 -6.29 1.94 8.70
C GLY A 6 -4.97 2.63 8.40
N SER A 7 -3.89 2.04 8.89
CA SER A 7 -2.52 2.51 8.72
C SER A 7 -1.60 1.34 8.37
N PHE A 8 -0.52 1.64 7.68
CA PHE A 8 0.46 0.63 7.27
C PHE A 8 1.87 1.20 7.29
N TYR A 9 2.84 0.30 7.32
CA TYR A 9 4.16 0.57 6.79
C TYR A 9 4.58 -0.55 5.83
N LEU A 10 5.36 -0.21 4.82
CA LEU A 10 5.95 -1.14 3.86
C LEU A 10 7.45 -0.83 3.69
N LYS A 11 8.28 -1.86 3.85
CA LYS A 11 9.73 -1.79 3.66
C LYS A 11 10.12 -2.46 2.36
N LEU A 12 11.01 -1.84 1.60
CA LEU A 12 11.62 -2.44 0.41
C LEU A 12 12.66 -3.48 0.86
N THR A 13 12.57 -4.70 0.33
CA THR A 13 13.57 -5.75 0.54
C THR A 13 14.69 -5.64 -0.50
N ASP A 14 15.80 -6.34 -0.25
CA ASP A 14 16.95 -6.35 -1.18
C ASP A 14 16.59 -6.91 -2.56
N ASP A 15 15.62 -7.83 -2.62
CA ASP A 15 15.09 -8.40 -3.86
C ASP A 15 14.07 -7.49 -4.58
N GLY A 16 13.81 -6.30 -4.03
CA GLY A 16 12.87 -5.33 -4.61
C GLY A 16 11.40 -5.59 -4.28
N ASN A 17 11.09 -6.57 -3.43
CA ASN A 17 9.75 -6.81 -2.91
C ASN A 17 9.41 -5.82 -1.80
N LEU A 18 8.14 -5.77 -1.40
CA LEU A 18 7.69 -5.04 -0.22
C LEU A 18 7.27 -6.01 0.87
N ALA A 19 7.62 -5.71 2.11
CA ALA A 19 7.12 -6.44 3.27
C ALA A 19 6.80 -5.44 4.37
N GLY A 20 5.71 -5.68 5.08
CA GLY A 20 5.29 -4.73 6.09
C GLY A 20 4.14 -5.23 6.93
N GLU A 21 3.60 -4.29 7.68
CA GLU A 21 2.52 -4.55 8.61
C GLU A 21 1.48 -3.45 8.52
N PHE A 22 0.26 -3.81 8.89
CA PHE A 22 -0.86 -2.91 8.81
C PHE A 22 -1.87 -3.15 9.92
N THR A 23 -2.68 -2.13 10.17
CA THR A 23 -3.85 -2.18 11.04
C THR A 23 -5.02 -1.53 10.34
N ASN A 24 -6.23 -1.98 10.66
CA ASN A 24 -7.46 -1.33 10.22
C ASN A 24 -8.51 -1.37 11.31
N SER A 25 -9.59 -0.61 11.13
CA SER A 25 -10.69 -0.51 12.09
C SER A 25 -11.43 -1.83 12.40
N ARG A 26 -11.15 -2.91 11.68
CA ARG A 26 -11.78 -4.23 11.83
C ARG A 26 -10.85 -5.26 12.48
N LEU A 27 -9.55 -5.00 12.55
CA LEU A 27 -8.58 -5.89 13.15
C LEU A 27 -8.27 -5.47 14.59
N PHE A 28 -8.24 -6.45 15.50
CA PHE A 28 -7.85 -6.22 16.90
C PHE A 28 -6.32 -6.15 17.08
N THR A 29 -5.56 -6.61 16.09
CA THR A 29 -4.10 -6.68 16.10
C THR A 29 -3.53 -6.16 14.79
N VAL A 30 -2.22 -5.92 14.78
CA VAL A 30 -1.43 -5.70 13.58
C VAL A 30 -1.37 -7.00 12.77
N ALA A 31 -1.53 -6.89 11.45
CA ALA A 31 -1.45 -7.99 10.48
C ALA A 31 -0.31 -7.74 9.49
N LYS A 32 0.06 -8.77 8.72
CA LYS A 32 1.20 -8.72 7.79
C LYS A 32 0.75 -8.57 6.35
N GLU A 33 1.55 -7.84 5.58
CA GLU A 33 1.44 -7.72 4.14
C GLU A 33 2.78 -8.06 3.48
N SER A 34 2.74 -8.75 2.35
CA SER A 34 3.90 -9.04 1.51
C SER A 34 3.53 -8.79 0.05
N ALA A 35 4.34 -7.99 -0.65
CA ALA A 35 4.10 -7.65 -2.04
C ALA A 35 5.30 -8.03 -2.91
N ILE A 36 5.08 -9.00 -3.81
CA ILE A 36 6.10 -9.50 -4.74
C ILE A 36 6.16 -8.57 -5.95
N LEU A 37 7.34 -8.12 -6.33
CA LEU A 37 7.51 -7.23 -7.47
C LEU A 37 7.11 -7.91 -8.79
N ILE A 38 6.21 -7.27 -9.54
CA ILE A 38 5.81 -7.69 -10.89
C ILE A 38 6.52 -6.81 -11.92
N GLU A 39 6.49 -5.50 -11.72
CA GLU A 39 6.99 -4.51 -12.68
C GLU A 39 7.69 -3.38 -11.93
N LYS A 40 9.00 -3.20 -12.21
CA LYS A 40 9.82 -2.19 -11.56
C LYS A 40 9.66 -0.83 -12.25
N GLY A 41 9.39 0.21 -11.47
CA GLY A 41 9.39 1.59 -11.93
C GLY A 41 10.77 2.23 -11.98
N ASN A 42 10.78 3.56 -12.15
CA ASN A 42 11.99 4.36 -12.32
C ASN A 42 12.64 4.83 -11.00
N ALA A 43 12.05 4.53 -9.84
CA ALA A 43 12.52 4.97 -8.54
C ALA A 43 12.20 3.92 -7.46
N PRO A 44 12.82 4.01 -6.25
CA PRO A 44 12.50 3.12 -5.15
C PRO A 44 11.00 3.08 -4.85
N PHE A 45 10.48 1.89 -4.55
CA PHE A 45 9.06 1.59 -4.31
C PHE A 45 8.12 1.78 -5.50
N ILE A 46 8.47 2.57 -6.52
CA ILE A 46 7.62 2.78 -7.69
C ILE A 46 7.56 1.48 -8.50
N GLY A 47 6.35 1.04 -8.79
CA GLY A 47 6.14 -0.20 -9.53
C GLY A 47 4.79 -0.83 -9.26
N ARG A 48 4.64 -2.05 -9.77
CA ARG A 48 3.47 -2.91 -9.56
C ARG A 48 3.89 -4.18 -8.85
N TYR A 49 3.10 -4.59 -7.88
CA TYR A 49 3.38 -5.69 -6.97
C TYR A 49 2.16 -6.60 -6.84
N PHE A 50 2.38 -7.90 -6.72
CA PHE A 50 1.38 -8.85 -6.28
C PHE A 50 1.38 -8.86 -4.75
N SER A 51 0.39 -8.19 -4.14
CA SER A 51 0.26 -8.08 -2.70
C SER A 51 -0.62 -9.20 -2.13
N THR A 52 -0.18 -9.78 -1.02
CA THR A 52 -0.94 -10.71 -0.20
C THR A 52 -0.95 -10.21 1.24
N TRP A 53 -2.10 -10.35 1.91
CA TRP A 53 -2.27 -9.92 3.29
C TRP A 53 -3.24 -10.82 4.05
N ASP A 54 -3.08 -10.87 5.37
CA ASP A 54 -4.00 -11.57 6.26
C ASP A 54 -5.24 -10.70 6.51
N GLY A 55 -6.26 -10.88 5.68
CA GLY A 55 -7.52 -10.16 5.78
C GLY A 55 -8.39 -10.61 6.97
N VAL A 56 -9.41 -9.80 7.28
CA VAL A 56 -10.38 -10.06 8.36
C VAL A 56 -11.08 -11.41 8.21
N TYR A 57 -11.31 -11.84 6.97
CA TYR A 57 -12.02 -13.08 6.63
C TYR A 57 -11.07 -14.19 6.15
N GLY A 58 -9.77 -14.03 6.37
CA GLY A 58 -8.73 -14.92 5.87
C GLY A 58 -7.81 -14.26 4.84
N PRO A 59 -6.88 -15.03 4.26
CA PRO A 59 -5.90 -14.53 3.31
C PRO A 59 -6.58 -13.86 2.11
N ALA A 60 -6.06 -12.72 1.71
CA ALA A 60 -6.51 -11.97 0.54
C ALA A 60 -5.31 -11.51 -0.29
N SER A 61 -5.59 -11.16 -1.55
CA SER A 61 -4.57 -10.74 -2.50
C SER A 61 -5.10 -9.70 -3.48
N GLY A 62 -4.18 -8.95 -4.10
CA GLY A 62 -4.48 -7.95 -5.11
C GLY A 62 -3.23 -7.38 -5.74
N ILE A 63 -3.40 -6.49 -6.72
CA ILE A 63 -2.30 -5.76 -7.35
C ILE A 63 -2.12 -4.43 -6.65
N LEU A 64 -0.95 -4.23 -6.06
CA LEU A 64 -0.53 -2.95 -5.50
C LEU A 64 0.24 -2.17 -6.57
N THR A 65 -0.25 -0.98 -6.92
CA THR A 65 0.47 0.00 -7.74
C THR A 65 0.94 1.15 -6.87
N VAL A 66 2.23 1.47 -6.94
CA VAL A 66 2.84 2.57 -6.19
C VAL A 66 3.36 3.62 -7.16
N SER A 67 2.93 4.87 -6.97
CA SER A 67 3.33 6.01 -7.80
C SER A 67 3.65 7.25 -6.96
N PHE A 68 4.24 8.28 -7.55
CA PHE A 68 4.46 9.57 -6.88
C PHE A 68 3.21 10.44 -6.95
N ILE A 69 2.98 11.24 -5.91
CA ILE A 69 2.03 12.35 -5.98
C ILE A 69 2.78 13.56 -6.56
N GLU A 70 2.52 13.90 -7.84
CA GLU A 70 3.28 14.89 -8.64
C GLU A 70 3.38 16.31 -8.06
N SER A 71 2.64 16.62 -7.00
CA SER A 71 2.56 17.97 -6.41
C SER A 71 3.47 18.21 -5.20
N THR A 72 4.28 17.26 -4.76
CA THR A 72 5.08 17.45 -3.54
C THR A 72 6.45 18.07 -3.80
N VAL A 73 6.72 19.20 -3.12
CA VAL A 73 8.03 19.86 -2.99
C VAL A 73 9.12 18.79 -2.72
N PRO A 74 10.32 18.90 -3.32
CA PRO A 74 11.36 17.84 -3.29
C PRO A 74 11.79 17.33 -1.90
N SER A 75 11.38 17.97 -0.80
CA SER A 75 11.65 17.54 0.57
C SER A 75 10.60 16.60 1.18
N ASN A 76 9.40 16.46 0.58
CA ASN A 76 8.27 15.71 1.15
C ASN A 76 7.67 14.75 0.13
N VAL A 77 8.48 13.83 -0.40
CA VAL A 77 8.02 12.83 -1.38
C VAL A 77 6.85 12.04 -0.80
N LYS A 78 5.66 12.22 -1.40
CA LYS A 78 4.49 11.41 -1.11
C LYS A 78 4.25 10.40 -2.21
N TYR A 79 3.73 9.26 -1.79
CA TYR A 79 3.39 8.14 -2.64
C TYR A 79 1.89 7.93 -2.63
N ASP A 80 1.34 7.65 -3.81
CA ASP A 80 -0.01 7.12 -3.98
C ASP A 80 0.09 5.60 -4.15
N LEU A 81 -0.73 4.88 -3.39
CA LEU A 81 -0.78 3.43 -3.35
C LEU A 81 -2.20 2.99 -3.66
N VAL A 82 -2.36 2.15 -4.68
CA VAL A 82 -3.67 1.66 -5.11
C VAL A 82 -3.64 0.14 -5.14
N TRP A 83 -4.54 -0.49 -4.38
CA TRP A 83 -4.76 -1.93 -4.40
C TRP A 83 -5.99 -2.24 -5.24
N THR A 84 -5.82 -3.07 -6.26
CA THR A 84 -6.92 -3.53 -7.12
C THR A 84 -7.09 -5.05 -7.04
N ALA A 85 -8.33 -5.51 -7.22
CA ALA A 85 -8.61 -6.92 -7.50
C ALA A 85 -8.10 -7.31 -8.91
N GLU A 86 -8.19 -8.60 -9.23
CA GLU A 86 -7.76 -9.13 -10.54
C GLU A 86 -8.60 -8.59 -11.70
N ASP A 87 -9.86 -8.24 -11.46
CA ASP A 87 -10.78 -7.63 -12.42
C ASP A 87 -10.56 -6.11 -12.60
N GLY A 88 -9.65 -5.53 -11.81
CA GLY A 88 -9.32 -4.10 -11.84
C GLY A 88 -10.14 -3.24 -10.87
N ASP A 89 -11.07 -3.82 -10.12
CA ASP A 89 -11.83 -3.08 -9.11
C ASP A 89 -10.90 -2.59 -7.99
N ILE A 90 -11.01 -1.31 -7.64
CA ILE A 90 -10.21 -0.72 -6.57
C ILE A 90 -10.73 -1.23 -5.22
N LEU A 91 -9.88 -1.94 -4.48
CA LEU A 91 -10.17 -2.45 -3.15
C LEU A 91 -10.00 -1.35 -2.10
N PHE A 92 -8.87 -0.66 -2.15
CA PHE A 92 -8.54 0.48 -1.30
C PHE A 92 -7.40 1.29 -1.90
N THR A 93 -7.32 2.55 -1.49
CA THR A 93 -6.24 3.48 -1.84
C THR A 93 -5.47 3.87 -0.59
N GLY A 94 -4.30 4.46 -0.72
CA GLY A 94 -3.56 4.99 0.41
C GLY A 94 -2.52 6.03 0.00
N GLU A 95 -2.26 6.94 0.92
CA GLU A 95 -1.14 7.88 0.80
C GLU A 95 -0.05 7.50 1.80
N ALA A 96 1.19 7.56 1.37
CA ALA A 96 2.35 7.30 2.23
C ALA A 96 3.45 8.36 2.06
N LEU A 97 4.25 8.49 3.10
CA LEU A 97 5.51 9.23 3.09
C LEU A 97 6.68 8.28 3.30
N LEU A 98 7.85 8.65 2.79
CA LEU A 98 9.08 7.90 3.05
C LEU A 98 9.69 8.35 4.39
N ALA A 99 9.85 7.41 5.31
CA ALA A 99 10.55 7.61 6.57
C ALA A 99 11.41 6.38 6.87
N GLU A 100 12.69 6.59 7.17
CA GLU A 100 13.63 5.52 7.54
C GLU A 100 13.67 4.34 6.55
N GLY A 101 13.52 4.62 5.25
CA GLY A 101 13.51 3.58 4.21
C GLY A 101 12.22 2.74 4.18
N MET A 102 11.14 3.25 4.74
CA MET A 102 9.81 2.63 4.73
C MET A 102 8.77 3.62 4.21
N LEU A 103 7.81 3.12 3.44
CA LEU A 103 6.58 3.85 3.16
C LEU A 103 5.69 3.71 4.39
N ILE A 104 5.35 4.82 5.03
CA ILE A 104 4.43 4.85 6.17
C ILE A 104 3.22 5.67 5.77
N GLY A 105 2.03 5.08 5.90
CA GLY A 105 0.83 5.64 5.31
C GLY A 105 -0.46 5.19 5.95
N HIS A 106 -1.55 5.61 5.32
CA HIS A 106 -2.89 5.27 5.75
C HIS A 106 -3.74 4.79 4.57
N TYR A 107 -4.63 3.85 4.83
CA TYR A 107 -5.62 3.42 3.86
C TYR A 107 -6.83 4.34 3.89
N VAL A 108 -7.36 4.63 2.71
CA VAL A 108 -8.56 5.43 2.48
C VAL A 108 -9.60 4.54 1.79
N SER A 109 -10.80 4.47 2.35
CA SER A 109 -11.93 3.81 1.69
C SER A 109 -12.39 4.65 0.49
N VAL A 110 -12.54 3.98 -0.66
CA VAL A 110 -12.94 4.62 -1.92
C VAL A 110 -14.46 4.67 -2.10
N ASN A 111 -15.26 3.98 -1.26
CA ASN A 111 -16.73 3.99 -1.32
C ASN A 111 -17.40 3.80 0.05
N ASP A 112 -18.31 4.73 0.41
CA ASP A 112 -19.45 4.46 1.31
C ASP A 112 -20.54 3.85 0.41
N LYS A 113 -20.77 2.54 0.49
CA LYS A 113 -22.05 1.94 0.08
C LYS A 113 -22.73 1.38 1.31
#